data_AF-A0A916D2W7-F1
#
_entry.id   AF-A0A916D2W7-F1
#
_cell.length_a   1.000
_cell.length_b   1.000
_cell.length_c   1.000
_cell.angle_alpha   90.00
_cell.angle_beta   90.00
_cell.angle_gamma   90.00
#
_symmetry.space_group_name_H-M   'P 1'
#
loop_
_entity.id
_entity.type
_entity.pdbx_description
1 polymer ?
#
loop_
_entity_poly.entity_id
_entity_poly.type
_entity_poly.pdbx_seq_one_letter_code
_entity_poly.pdbx_strand_id
1 'polypeptide(L)'
;MLRQRTLRTATRTTGVGLHTGARVELVLRPAPPDTGIVFHRTDLVPPVAIRASATQVGDTRLSSTLRQGAATVSTVEHLMSALAGL
;
A
#
# COMPACT_ATOMS: atom_id res chain seq x y z
N MET A 1 9.22 5.37 -26.29
CA MET A 1 9.18 4.36 -25.21
C MET A 1 8.35 4.89 -24.06
N LEU A 2 7.41 4.10 -23.54
CA LEU A 2 6.76 4.42 -22.27
C LEU A 2 7.80 4.33 -21.14
N ARG A 3 7.78 5.31 -20.23
CA ARG A 3 8.67 5.37 -19.07
C ARG A 3 7.90 5.00 -17.81
N GLN A 4 8.59 4.38 -16.84
CA GLN A 4 8.05 4.23 -15.50
C GLN A 4 7.71 5.59 -14.90
N ARG A 5 6.69 5.61 -14.04
CA ARG A 5 6.21 6.81 -13.37
C ARG A 5 6.31 6.63 -11.87
N THR A 6 6.59 7.72 -11.18
CA THR A 6 6.49 7.83 -9.73
C THR A 6 5.95 9.20 -9.38
N LEU A 7 5.65 9.42 -8.10
CA LEU A 7 5.19 10.72 -7.62
C LEU A 7 6.27 11.78 -7.77
N ARG A 8 5.87 13.02 -8.08
CA ARG A 8 6.80 14.15 -8.12
C ARG A 8 7.24 14.57 -6.71
N THR A 9 6.31 14.54 -5.76
CA THR A 9 6.51 14.92 -4.36
C THR A 9 5.70 13.99 -3.47
N ALA A 10 6.06 13.89 -2.20
CA ALA A 10 5.25 13.16 -1.24
C ALA A 10 3.89 13.85 -1.04
N THR A 11 2.85 13.06 -0.81
CA THR A 11 1.51 13.54 -0.42
C THR A 11 0.98 12.72 0.74
N ARG A 12 0.08 13.31 1.55
CA ARG A 12 -0.49 12.66 2.73
C ARG A 12 -1.99 12.85 2.79
N THR A 13 -2.66 11.90 3.42
CA THR A 13 -4.07 12.01 3.80
C THR A 13 -4.32 11.26 5.11
N THR A 14 -5.43 11.58 5.78
CA THR A 14 -5.87 10.88 6.99
C THR A 14 -7.29 10.39 6.79
N GLY A 15 -7.58 9.20 7.27
CA GLY A 15 -8.91 8.61 7.17
C GLY A 15 -9.14 7.53 8.22
N VAL A 16 -10.17 6.72 7.97
CA VAL A 16 -10.54 5.58 8.80
C VAL A 16 -10.57 4.31 7.95
N GLY A 17 -10.06 3.20 8.48
CA GLY A 17 -10.14 1.90 7.82
C GLY A 17 -11.58 1.40 7.77
N LEU A 18 -12.07 1.05 6.59
CA LEU A 18 -13.48 0.68 6.37
C LEU A 18 -13.95 -0.46 7.29
N HIS A 19 -13.14 -1.51 7.44
CA HIS A 19 -13.51 -2.70 8.21
C HIS A 19 -13.01 -2.68 9.66
N THR A 20 -12.02 -1.85 9.98
CA THR A 20 -11.41 -1.80 11.32
C THR A 20 -11.88 -0.62 12.16
N GLY A 21 -12.40 0.45 11.52
CA GLY A 21 -12.69 1.72 12.17
C GLY A 21 -11.45 2.48 12.66
N ALA A 22 -10.25 1.95 12.44
CA ALA A 22 -9.01 2.54 12.95
C ALA A 22 -8.65 3.81 12.17
N ARG A 23 -8.24 4.86 12.89
CA ARG A 23 -7.68 6.08 12.26
C ARG A 23 -6.32 5.76 11.65
N VAL A 24 -6.10 6.16 10.40
CA VAL A 24 -4.86 5.91 9.65
C VAL A 24 -4.39 7.19 8.98
N GLU A 25 -3.08 7.48 9.08
CA GLU A 25 -2.39 8.42 8.19
C GLU A 25 -1.74 7.62 7.04
N LEU A 26 -2.04 8.00 5.79
CA LEU A 26 -1.42 7.44 4.59
C LEU A 26 -0.48 8.48 4.00
N VAL A 27 0.77 8.09 3.78
CA VAL A 27 1.78 8.91 3.09
C VAL A 27 2.25 8.18 1.85
N LEU A 28 2.03 8.77 0.67
CA LEU A 28 2.55 8.28 -0.60
C LEU A 28 3.85 9.02 -0.93
N ARG A 29 4.89 8.28 -1.32
CA ARG A 29 6.24 8.83 -1.55
C ARG A 29 6.77 8.46 -2.94
N PRO A 30 7.62 9.30 -3.55
CA PRO A 30 8.39 8.91 -4.72
C PRO A 30 9.25 7.67 -4.43
N ALA A 31 9.48 6.86 -5.45
CA ALA A 31 10.31 5.67 -5.38
C ALA A 31 11.21 5.56 -6.62
N PRO A 32 12.44 4.99 -6.49
CA PRO A 32 13.29 4.71 -7.64
C PRO A 32 12.63 3.77 -8.66
N PRO A 33 13.12 3.75 -9.92
CA PRO A 33 12.73 2.76 -10.91
C PRO A 33 12.78 1.32 -10.37
N ASP A 34 11.92 0.45 -10.90
CA ASP A 34 11.81 -0.99 -10.61
C ASP A 34 11.37 -1.36 -9.17
N THR A 35 11.18 -0.36 -8.30
CA THR A 35 10.66 -0.57 -6.94
C THR A 35 9.27 -1.20 -6.94
N GLY A 36 8.42 -0.87 -7.91
CA GLY A 36 7.00 -1.21 -7.89
C GLY A 36 6.24 -0.44 -6.80
N ILE A 37 5.07 -0.97 -6.39
CA ILE A 37 4.29 -0.42 -5.27
C ILE A 37 4.61 -1.24 -4.01
N VAL A 38 5.00 -0.55 -2.94
CA VAL A 38 5.37 -1.16 -1.65
C VAL A 38 4.63 -0.44 -0.54
N PHE A 39 3.88 -1.19 0.26
CA PHE A 39 3.23 -0.69 1.46
C PHE A 39 4.18 -0.82 2.65
N HIS A 40 4.16 0.17 3.55
CA HIS A 40 4.98 0.17 4.76
C HIS A 40 4.09 0.32 5.99
N ARG A 41 4.13 -0.67 6.90
CA ARG A 41 3.54 -0.57 8.24
C ARG A 41 4.53 0.13 9.17
N THR A 42 4.48 1.46 9.18
CA THR A 42 5.41 2.32 9.93
C THR A 42 5.12 2.37 11.43
N ASP A 43 3.97 1.87 11.84
CA ASP A 43 3.56 1.73 13.25
C ASP A 43 4.21 0.52 13.95
N LEU A 44 4.81 -0.41 13.19
CA LEU A 44 5.52 -1.57 13.73
C LEU A 44 7.00 -1.26 14.00
N VAL A 45 7.61 -2.02 14.93
CA VAL A 45 9.03 -1.92 15.27
C VAL A 45 9.71 -3.29 15.12
N PRO A 46 10.60 -3.49 14.15
CA PRO A 46 10.94 -2.56 13.06
C PRO A 46 9.77 -2.39 12.06
N PRO A 47 9.73 -1.28 11.28
CA PRO A 47 8.74 -1.11 10.22
C PRO A 47 8.79 -2.26 9.21
N VAL A 48 7.62 -2.76 8.81
CA VAL A 48 7.52 -3.86 7.85
C VAL A 48 7.12 -3.34 6.48
N ALA A 49 7.89 -3.72 5.45
CA ALA A 49 7.58 -3.46 4.06
C ALA A 49 6.89 -4.67 3.41
N ILE A 50 5.83 -4.42 2.63
CA ILE A 50 5.05 -5.44 1.93
C ILE A 50 4.91 -5.01 0.48
N ARG A 51 5.58 -5.72 -0.45
CA ARG A 51 5.47 -5.44 -1.88
C ARG A 51 4.06 -5.82 -2.36
N ALA A 52 3.41 -4.93 -3.11
CA ALA A 52 2.15 -5.25 -3.77
C ALA A 52 2.41 -6.27 -4.89
N SER A 53 2.13 -7.54 -4.59
CA SER A 53 2.30 -8.67 -5.49
C SER A 53 1.15 -9.64 -5.25
N ALA A 54 0.69 -10.34 -6.30
CA ALA A 54 -0.31 -11.39 -6.17
C ALA A 54 0.13 -12.48 -5.16
N THR A 55 1.43 -12.79 -5.12
CA THR A 55 2.01 -13.76 -4.17
C THR A 55 2.01 -13.31 -2.70
N GLN A 56 1.70 -12.03 -2.45
CA GLN A 56 1.60 -11.46 -1.10
C GLN A 56 0.15 -11.32 -0.64
N VAL A 57 -0.84 -11.68 -1.47
CA VAL A 57 -2.26 -11.67 -1.08
C VAL A 57 -2.51 -12.83 -0.11
N GLY A 58 -2.85 -12.50 1.14
CA GLY A 58 -3.01 -13.48 2.23
C GLY A 58 -4.46 -13.69 2.66
N ASP A 59 -5.34 -12.72 2.43
CA ASP A 59 -6.77 -12.82 2.69
C ASP A 59 -7.52 -11.99 1.64
N THR A 60 -8.69 -12.49 1.24
CA THR A 60 -9.59 -11.89 0.24
C THR A 60 -11.01 -11.73 0.78
N ARG A 61 -11.26 -12.07 2.04
CA ARG A 61 -12.57 -11.87 2.67
C ARG A 61 -12.78 -10.37 2.91
N LEU A 62 -13.89 -9.85 2.43
CA LEU A 62 -14.28 -8.42 2.47
C LEU A 62 -13.39 -7.46 1.63
N SER A 63 -12.09 -7.72 1.53
CA SER A 63 -11.15 -6.86 0.80
C SER A 63 -9.88 -7.60 0.36
N SER A 64 -9.07 -7.00 -0.51
CA SER A 64 -7.73 -7.52 -0.82
C SER A 64 -6.75 -7.15 0.30
N THR A 65 -6.18 -8.17 0.95
CA THR A 65 -5.23 -7.97 2.05
C THR A 65 -3.86 -8.55 1.71
N LEU A 66 -2.84 -7.70 1.77
CA LEU A 66 -1.45 -8.12 1.64
C LEU A 66 -0.89 -8.55 2.99
N ARG A 67 0.02 -9.54 3.00
CA ARG A 67 0.64 -10.09 4.20
C ARG A 67 2.13 -10.36 4.01
N GLN A 68 2.94 -9.93 4.98
CA GLN A 68 4.35 -10.30 5.13
C GLN A 68 4.59 -10.76 6.58
N GLY A 69 4.79 -12.07 6.78
CA GLY A 69 4.85 -12.66 8.11
C GLY A 69 3.55 -12.40 8.89
N ALA A 70 3.67 -11.80 10.08
CA ALA A 70 2.52 -11.41 10.90
C ALA A 70 1.90 -10.06 10.50
N ALA A 71 2.61 -9.23 9.72
CA ALA A 71 2.13 -7.91 9.33
C ALA A 71 1.16 -8.00 8.14
N THR A 72 0.11 -7.19 8.18
CA THR A 72 -0.87 -7.09 7.09
C THR A 72 -1.19 -5.65 6.74
N VAL A 73 -1.64 -5.45 5.50
CA VAL A 73 -2.28 -4.21 5.02
C VAL A 73 -3.54 -4.61 4.25
N SER A 74 -4.69 -4.28 4.81
CA SER A 74 -6.01 -4.62 4.26
C SER A 74 -6.57 -3.51 3.39
N THR A 75 -7.51 -3.87 2.50
CA THR A 75 -8.27 -2.92 1.68
C THR A 75 -7.39 -2.09 0.74
N VAL A 76 -6.44 -2.75 0.06
CA VAL A 76 -5.50 -2.08 -0.86
C VAL A 76 -6.11 -1.77 -2.23
N GLU A 77 -7.18 -2.47 -2.61
CA GLU A 77 -7.71 -2.55 -3.98
C GLU A 77 -8.12 -1.20 -4.58
N HIS A 78 -8.73 -0.29 -3.82
CA HIS A 78 -9.15 1.02 -4.34
C HIS A 78 -7.95 1.93 -4.62
N LEU A 79 -6.96 1.95 -3.73
CA LEU A 79 -5.72 2.69 -3.95
C LEU A 79 -4.94 2.10 -5.14
N MET A 80 -4.84 0.77 -5.21
CA MET A 80 -4.19 0.09 -6.33
C MET A 80 -4.89 0.38 -7.67
N SER A 81 -6.23 0.44 -7.68
CA SER A 81 -7.01 0.82 -8.87
C SER A 81 -6.72 2.26 -9.31
N ALA A 82 -6.69 3.21 -8.37
CA ALA A 82 -6.35 4.60 -8.66
C ALA A 82 -4.92 4.74 -9.22
N LEU A 83 -3.95 3.99 -8.66
CA LEU A 83 -2.57 3.99 -9.14
C LEU A 83 -2.44 3.35 -10.53
N ALA A 84 -3.25 2.33 -10.85
CA ALA A 84 -3.24 1.68 -12.16
C ALA A 84 -3.90 2.53 -13.25
N GLY A 85 -4.85 3.39 -12.89
CA GLY A 85 -5.57 4.26 -13.82
C GLY A 85 -4.82 5.55 -14.22
N LEU A 86 -3.68 5.85 -13.60
CA LEU A 86 -2.89 7.09 -13.78
C LEU A 86 -1.49 6.82 -14.37
#